data_AF-A0A533Z4C2-F1
#
_entry.id   AF-A0A533Z4C2-F1
#
_cell.length_a   1.000
_cell.length_b   1.000
_cell.length_c   1.000
_cell.angle_alpha   90.00
_cell.angle_beta   90.00
_cell.angle_gamma   90.00
#
_symmetry.space_group_name_H-M   'P 1'
#
loop_
_entity.id
_entity.type
_entity.pdbx_description
1 polymer ?
#
loop_
_entity_poly.entity_id
_entity_poly.type
_entity_poly.pdbx_seq_one_letter_code
_entity_poly.pdbx_strand_id
1 'polypeptide(L)'
;MANKKDQLTNDLSKYVEQAQWAKAVQTLQGLIELEPTNAQYHLRMGDYSVKAGAKAAAIKYYYQAADMFIKAGFSIKGIATYKMILKIAPQETQATALMKAINSGPGVAVLPETPEPAVQPPTQAPTLAMSDGPTLESEPPVMAIPAAGEKKNINSLFASFTQEEFGTLVDKLEQMEFMDGERIIAEGDEGDAMYLISRGGGKVVKDAEGQEVLLGELGEGEFFGEMSLLVGGPRSASVFAKSETEVLRLKSSDLFEVMKQYPHLETVLEQFYENRSKATRQKMRELRK
;
A
#
# COMPACT_ATOMS: atom_id res chain seq x y z
N MET A 1 6.30 -13.37 -24.77
CA MET A 1 7.35 -12.34 -24.73
C MET A 1 7.03 -11.46 -23.53
N ALA A 2 7.92 -11.33 -22.56
CA ALA A 2 7.67 -10.46 -21.40
C ALA A 2 7.50 -9.02 -21.90
N ASN A 3 6.53 -8.29 -21.34
CA ASN A 3 6.34 -6.88 -21.66
C ASN A 3 7.61 -6.11 -21.27
N LYS A 4 8.06 -5.14 -22.09
CA LYS A 4 9.24 -4.32 -21.81
C LYS A 4 9.15 -3.68 -20.41
N LYS A 5 7.94 -3.31 -19.99
CA LYS A 5 7.66 -2.82 -18.63
C LYS A 5 8.02 -3.86 -17.56
N ASP A 6 7.51 -5.08 -17.68
CA ASP A 6 7.77 -6.17 -16.72
C ASP A 6 9.26 -6.46 -16.58
N GLN A 7 9.99 -6.45 -17.70
CA GLN A 7 11.44 -6.63 -17.68
C GLN A 7 12.14 -5.52 -16.88
N LEU A 8 11.78 -4.25 -17.12
CA LEU A 8 12.34 -3.11 -16.40
C LEU A 8 11.98 -3.15 -14.90
N THR A 9 10.76 -3.56 -14.54
CA THR A 9 10.34 -3.72 -13.14
C THR A 9 11.14 -4.82 -12.42
N ASN A 10 11.39 -5.94 -13.11
CA ASN A 10 12.21 -7.03 -12.55
C ASN A 10 13.68 -6.61 -12.39
N ASP A 11 14.25 -5.95 -13.40
CA ASP A 11 15.62 -5.42 -13.34
C ASP A 11 15.77 -4.37 -12.23
N LEU A 12 14.77 -3.49 -12.08
CA LEU A 12 14.73 -2.50 -11.01
C LEU A 12 14.78 -3.16 -9.63
N SER A 13 13.91 -4.15 -9.39
CA SER A 13 13.87 -4.90 -8.13
C SER A 13 15.23 -5.53 -7.83
N LYS A 14 15.82 -6.23 -8.81
CA LYS A 14 17.15 -6.83 -8.69
C LYS A 14 18.25 -5.80 -8.36
N TYR A 15 18.26 -4.64 -9.00
CA TYR A 15 19.28 -3.62 -8.73
C TYR A 15 19.11 -2.95 -7.37
N VAL A 16 17.87 -2.78 -6.91
CA VAL A 16 17.59 -2.27 -5.57
C VAL A 16 18.10 -3.23 -4.49
N GLU A 17 17.88 -4.53 -4.67
CA GLU A 17 18.35 -5.58 -3.75
C GLU A 17 19.87 -5.64 -3.65
N GLN A 18 20.54 -5.50 -4.78
CA GLN A 18 21.99 -5.52 -4.85
C GLN A 18 22.63 -4.17 -4.48
N ALA A 19 21.84 -3.20 -4.00
CA ALA A 19 22.27 -1.83 -3.72
C ALA A 19 22.97 -1.15 -4.92
N GLN A 20 22.64 -1.54 -6.14
CA GLN A 20 23.16 -0.97 -7.38
C GLN A 20 22.37 0.30 -7.76
N TRP A 21 22.41 1.31 -6.90
CA TRP A 21 21.55 2.50 -6.96
C TRP A 21 21.64 3.24 -8.30
N ALA A 22 22.83 3.37 -8.88
CA ALA A 22 23.01 4.04 -10.18
C ALA A 22 22.27 3.31 -11.32
N LYS A 23 22.29 1.97 -11.32
CA LYS A 23 21.54 1.18 -12.31
C LYS A 23 20.04 1.22 -12.05
N ALA A 24 19.62 1.25 -10.79
CA ALA A 24 18.22 1.42 -10.43
C ALA A 24 17.67 2.77 -10.94
N VAL A 25 18.42 3.86 -10.77
CA VAL A 25 18.07 5.19 -11.35
C VAL A 25 17.99 5.14 -12.88
N GLN A 26 18.94 4.48 -13.56
CA GLN A 26 18.90 4.32 -15.01
C GLN A 26 17.67 3.50 -15.46
N THR A 27 17.30 2.47 -14.71
CA THR A 27 16.15 1.62 -15.02
C THR A 27 14.83 2.39 -14.87
N LEU A 28 14.72 3.23 -13.83
CA LEU A 28 13.59 4.14 -13.64
C LEU A 28 13.45 5.14 -14.79
N GLN A 29 14.55 5.62 -15.36
CA GLN A 29 14.49 6.50 -16.54
C GLN A 29 13.77 5.80 -17.72
N GLY A 30 14.04 4.51 -17.93
CA GLY A 30 13.34 3.71 -18.94
C GLY A 30 11.86 3.48 -18.63
N LEU A 31 11.49 3.35 -17.35
CA LEU A 31 10.08 3.26 -16.94
C LEU A 31 9.33 4.58 -17.15
N ILE A 32 9.98 5.73 -16.89
CA ILE A 32 9.41 7.06 -17.14
C ILE A 32 9.14 7.29 -18.64
N GLU A 33 9.98 6.77 -19.53
CA GLU A 33 9.72 6.85 -20.97
C GLU A 33 8.44 6.10 -21.38
N LEU A 34 8.08 5.03 -20.65
CA LEU A 34 6.87 4.26 -20.89
C LEU A 34 5.64 4.87 -20.21
N GLU A 35 5.80 5.42 -19.00
CA GLU A 35 4.71 6.01 -18.22
C GLU A 35 5.12 7.40 -17.66
N PRO A 36 5.15 8.44 -18.51
CA PRO A 36 5.69 9.76 -18.15
C PRO A 36 4.91 10.51 -17.06
N THR A 37 3.68 10.09 -16.79
CA THR A 37 2.79 10.71 -15.81
C THR A 37 2.90 10.07 -14.42
N ASN A 38 3.72 9.03 -14.25
CA ASN A 38 3.86 8.34 -12.98
C ASN A 38 4.84 9.10 -12.05
N ALA A 39 4.26 9.91 -11.14
CA ALA A 39 5.01 10.70 -10.17
C ALA A 39 5.91 9.84 -9.24
N GLN A 40 5.50 8.59 -8.98
CA GLN A 40 6.23 7.68 -8.09
C GLN A 40 7.61 7.34 -8.66
N TYR A 41 7.76 7.27 -9.98
CA TYR A 41 9.07 7.02 -10.60
C TYR A 41 10.06 8.15 -10.30
N HIS A 42 9.62 9.40 -10.37
CA HIS A 42 10.44 10.54 -9.99
C HIS A 42 10.79 10.53 -8.50
N LEU A 43 9.83 10.15 -7.63
CA LEU A 43 10.09 10.02 -6.19
C LEU A 43 11.18 8.98 -5.92
N ARG A 44 11.09 7.79 -6.52
CA ARG A 44 12.10 6.72 -6.38
C ARG A 44 13.44 7.10 -7.00
N MET A 45 13.47 7.84 -8.10
CA MET A 45 14.72 8.37 -8.64
C MET A 45 15.40 9.29 -7.63
N GLY A 46 14.63 10.11 -6.91
CA GLY A 46 15.09 10.90 -5.78
C GLY A 46 15.72 10.03 -4.69
N ASP A 47 14.96 9.04 -4.19
CA ASP A 47 15.41 8.13 -3.13
C ASP A 47 16.72 7.41 -3.49
N TYR A 48 16.78 6.82 -4.68
CA TYR A 48 17.94 6.07 -5.13
C TYR A 48 19.12 6.99 -5.47
N SER A 49 18.88 8.23 -5.91
CA SER A 49 19.93 9.23 -6.07
C SER A 49 20.55 9.63 -4.73
N VAL A 50 19.76 9.73 -3.65
CA VAL A 50 20.29 9.93 -2.29
C VAL A 50 21.19 8.77 -1.89
N LYS A 51 20.72 7.52 -2.08
CA LYS A 51 21.50 6.32 -1.76
C LYS A 51 22.77 6.19 -2.60
N ALA A 52 22.77 6.69 -3.83
CA ALA A 52 23.93 6.78 -4.70
C ALA A 52 24.91 7.94 -4.34
N GLY A 53 24.57 8.79 -3.37
CA GLY A 53 25.35 9.98 -3.00
C GLY A 53 25.15 11.19 -3.92
N ALA A 54 24.29 11.09 -4.95
CA ALA A 54 24.01 12.13 -5.92
C ALA A 54 22.94 13.12 -5.43
N LYS A 55 23.23 13.84 -4.34
CA LYS A 55 22.26 14.74 -3.66
C LYS A 55 21.63 15.79 -4.58
N ALA A 56 22.41 16.41 -5.47
CA ALA A 56 21.90 17.42 -6.39
C ALA A 56 20.88 16.84 -7.40
N ALA A 57 21.14 15.62 -7.90
CA ALA A 57 20.20 14.91 -8.76
C ALA A 57 18.93 14.53 -7.97
N ALA A 58 19.08 14.07 -6.73
CA ALA A 58 17.95 13.74 -5.87
C ALA A 58 16.98 14.92 -5.68
N ILE A 59 17.52 16.12 -5.37
CA ILE A 59 16.72 17.35 -5.22
C ILE A 59 15.92 17.65 -6.49
N LYS A 60 16.54 17.55 -7.66
CA LYS A 60 15.86 17.73 -8.95
C LYS A 60 14.69 16.76 -9.12
N TYR A 61 14.90 15.47 -8.84
CA TYR A 61 13.84 14.46 -8.99
C TYR A 61 12.71 14.63 -7.98
N TYR A 62 13.00 15.04 -6.74
CA TYR A 62 11.96 15.37 -5.76
C TYR A 62 11.13 16.58 -6.18
N TYR A 63 11.72 17.61 -6.80
CA TYR A 63 10.94 18.72 -7.37
C TYR A 63 9.96 18.24 -8.44
N GLN A 64 10.41 17.38 -9.34
CA GLN A 64 9.57 16.80 -10.40
C GLN A 64 8.42 15.98 -9.81
N ALA A 65 8.72 15.09 -8.85
CA ALA A 65 7.72 14.30 -8.16
C ALA A 65 6.68 15.18 -7.42
N ALA A 66 7.14 16.18 -6.66
CA ALA A 66 6.27 17.08 -5.91
C ALA A 66 5.31 17.86 -6.83
N ASP A 67 5.83 18.43 -7.92
CA ASP A 67 5.02 19.14 -8.92
C ASP A 67 3.96 18.22 -9.56
N MET A 68 4.33 16.98 -9.89
CA MET A 68 3.39 16.00 -10.43
C MET A 68 2.32 15.59 -9.41
N PHE A 69 2.68 15.34 -8.15
CA PHE A 69 1.71 15.04 -7.09
C PHE A 69 0.71 16.19 -6.92
N ILE A 70 1.18 17.43 -6.86
CA ILE A 70 0.32 18.61 -6.69
C ILE A 70 -0.61 18.79 -7.88
N LYS A 71 -0.10 18.65 -9.11
CA LYS A 71 -0.92 18.71 -10.33
C LYS A 71 -1.99 17.62 -10.39
N ALA A 72 -1.71 16.46 -9.80
CA ALA A 72 -2.67 15.37 -9.65
C ALA A 72 -3.59 15.51 -8.42
N GLY A 73 -3.50 16.62 -7.67
CA GLY A 73 -4.36 16.90 -6.51
C GLY A 73 -3.83 16.37 -5.17
N PHE A 74 -2.68 15.71 -5.15
CA PHE A 74 -2.06 15.13 -3.93
C PHE A 74 -1.18 16.15 -3.21
N SER A 75 -1.76 17.26 -2.74
CA SER A 75 -1.04 18.36 -2.07
C SER A 75 -0.23 17.91 -0.84
N ILE A 76 -0.76 16.97 -0.04
CA ILE A 76 -0.07 16.42 1.14
C ILE A 76 1.19 15.67 0.70
N LYS A 77 1.10 14.83 -0.34
CA LYS A 77 2.26 14.09 -0.89
C LYS A 77 3.31 15.09 -1.41
N GLY A 78 2.90 16.11 -2.16
CA GLY A 78 3.79 17.17 -2.63
C GLY A 78 4.52 17.91 -1.49
N ILE A 79 3.81 18.28 -0.43
CA ILE A 79 4.40 18.89 0.78
C ILE A 79 5.41 17.93 1.42
N ALA A 80 5.08 16.65 1.57
CA ALA A 80 5.98 15.65 2.13
C ALA A 80 7.25 15.51 1.28
N THR A 81 7.12 15.49 -0.05
CA THR A 81 8.27 15.45 -0.97
C THR A 81 9.15 16.70 -0.84
N TYR A 82 8.59 17.90 -0.67
CA TYR A 82 9.38 19.10 -0.37
C TYR A 82 10.12 19.01 0.97
N LYS A 83 9.54 18.39 2.00
CA LYS A 83 10.24 18.15 3.27
C LYS A 83 11.45 17.22 3.07
N MET A 84 11.38 16.25 2.16
CA MET A 84 12.52 15.40 1.83
C MET A 84 13.68 16.21 1.22
N ILE A 85 13.38 17.20 0.37
CA ILE A 85 14.39 18.15 -0.15
C ILE A 85 15.06 18.91 0.99
N LEU A 86 14.28 19.48 1.92
CA LEU A 86 14.80 20.24 3.05
C LEU A 86 15.63 19.39 4.03
N LYS A 87 15.36 18.08 4.13
CA LYS A 87 16.21 17.16 4.89
C LYS A 87 17.61 17.01 4.28
N ILE A 88 17.75 17.18 2.96
CA ILE A 88 19.02 17.09 2.23
C ILE A 88 19.72 18.45 2.17
N ALA A 89 18.96 19.52 1.92
CA ALA A 89 19.41 20.89 1.81
C ALA A 89 18.49 21.81 2.64
N PRO A 90 18.76 21.97 3.95
CA PRO A 90 17.93 22.80 4.84
C PRO A 90 17.79 24.26 4.40
N GLN A 91 18.78 24.76 3.65
CA GLN A 91 18.83 26.11 3.09
C GLN A 91 18.06 26.27 1.75
N GLU A 92 17.37 25.24 1.25
CA GLU A 92 16.65 25.29 -0.02
C GLU A 92 15.40 26.18 0.08
N THR A 93 15.54 27.45 -0.31
CA THR A 93 14.49 28.46 -0.16
C THR A 93 13.29 28.21 -1.06
N GLN A 94 13.50 27.66 -2.26
CA GLN A 94 12.43 27.35 -3.20
C GLN A 94 11.46 26.30 -2.63
N ALA A 95 11.96 25.23 -2.02
CA ALA A 95 11.11 24.19 -1.40
C ALA A 95 10.27 24.76 -0.25
N THR A 96 10.89 25.62 0.57
CA THR A 96 10.20 26.30 1.68
C THR A 96 9.08 27.22 1.17
N ALA A 97 9.35 28.01 0.14
CA ALA A 97 8.36 28.92 -0.45
C ALA A 97 7.17 28.16 -1.05
N LEU A 98 7.43 27.09 -1.80
CA LEU A 98 6.38 26.28 -2.43
C LEU A 98 5.50 25.57 -1.39
N MET A 99 6.09 25.01 -0.34
CA MET A 99 5.34 24.40 0.76
C MET A 99 4.41 25.42 1.46
N LYS A 100 4.90 26.63 1.72
CA LYS A 100 4.10 27.70 2.32
C LYS A 100 2.95 28.14 1.41
N ALA A 101 3.19 28.23 0.10
CA ALA A 101 2.17 28.62 -0.87
C ALA A 101 1.00 27.63 -0.89
N ILE A 102 1.27 26.32 -0.81
CA ILE A 102 0.23 25.27 -0.77
C ILE A 102 -0.61 25.39 0.50
N ASN A 103 0.02 25.63 1.65
CA ASN A 103 -0.69 25.81 2.92
C ASN A 103 -1.51 27.11 3.00
N SER A 104 -1.23 28.09 2.13
CA SER A 104 -1.87 29.42 2.14
C SER A 104 -2.94 29.60 1.05
N GLY A 105 -3.16 28.60 0.19
CA GLY A 105 -4.23 28.60 -0.82
C GLY A 105 -5.61 28.27 -0.21
N PRO A 106 -6.72 28.53 -0.92
CA PRO A 106 -8.05 28.21 -0.42
C PRO A 106 -8.21 26.70 -0.27
N GLY A 107 -8.24 26.25 0.99
CA GLY A 107 -8.64 24.90 1.39
C GLY A 107 -7.53 23.85 1.32
N VAL A 108 -6.92 23.56 2.46
CA VAL A 108 -6.59 22.17 2.80
C VAL A 108 -7.93 21.46 2.94
N ALA A 109 -8.47 21.00 1.80
CA ALA A 109 -9.51 20.00 1.82
C ALA A 109 -8.86 18.74 2.36
N VAL A 110 -9.25 18.35 3.58
CA VAL A 110 -9.33 16.94 3.96
C VAL A 110 -9.94 16.21 2.76
N LEU A 111 -9.29 15.13 2.33
CA LEU A 111 -9.67 14.30 1.19
C LEU A 111 -11.20 14.26 1.01
N PRO A 112 -11.79 14.81 -0.07
CA PRO A 112 -13.03 14.27 -0.55
C PRO A 112 -12.68 12.96 -1.26
N GLU A 113 -13.25 11.84 -0.79
CA GLU A 113 -13.36 10.64 -1.60
C GLU A 113 -13.88 11.06 -2.98
N THR A 114 -13.12 10.76 -4.04
CA THR A 114 -13.57 11.04 -5.40
C THR A 114 -14.66 10.02 -5.74
N PRO A 115 -15.88 10.47 -6.07
CA PRO A 115 -16.95 9.55 -6.44
C PRO A 115 -16.62 8.91 -7.80
N GLU A 116 -16.78 7.59 -7.89
CA GLU A 116 -16.72 6.84 -9.14
C GLU A 116 -17.62 7.48 -10.22
N PRO A 117 -17.21 7.48 -11.51
CA PRO A 117 -18.07 7.94 -12.59
C PRO A 117 -19.25 6.97 -12.76
N ALA A 118 -20.45 7.46 -12.47
CA ALA A 118 -21.70 6.74 -12.62
C ALA A 118 -21.91 6.25 -14.06
N VAL A 119 -22.01 4.93 -14.23
CA VAL A 119 -22.49 4.28 -15.44
C VAL A 119 -24.00 4.52 -15.52
N GLN A 120 -24.47 5.30 -16.49
CA GLN A 120 -25.90 5.45 -16.78
C GLN A 120 -26.39 4.18 -17.53
N PRO A 121 -27.49 3.52 -17.09
CA PRO A 121 -28.17 2.55 -17.92
C PRO A 121 -28.99 3.25 -19.02
N PRO A 122 -29.16 2.64 -20.20
CA PRO A 122 -29.83 3.27 -21.34
C PRO A 122 -31.34 3.35 -21.18
N THR A 123 -31.87 4.48 -21.66
CA THR A 123 -33.28 4.81 -21.92
C THR A 123 -34.03 3.75 -22.72
N GLN A 124 -35.23 3.40 -22.28
CA GLN A 124 -36.40 3.14 -23.13
C GLN A 124 -37.71 3.37 -22.34
N ALA A 125 -38.65 4.09 -22.96
CA ALA A 125 -40.04 4.30 -22.55
C ALA A 125 -40.93 4.00 -23.79
N PRO A 126 -42.28 4.02 -23.74
CA PRO A 126 -43.25 4.13 -22.61
C PRO A 126 -44.31 2.98 -22.64
N THR A 127 -45.27 2.83 -21.69
CA THR A 127 -46.65 3.41 -21.81
C THR A 127 -47.70 2.65 -20.93
N LEU A 128 -48.56 3.42 -20.20
CA LEU A 128 -49.94 3.19 -19.66
C LEU A 128 -50.23 2.04 -18.64
N ALA A 129 -51.18 2.09 -17.69
CA ALA A 129 -52.01 3.09 -16.98
C ALA A 129 -52.91 2.37 -15.92
N MET A 130 -53.23 3.04 -14.79
CA MET A 130 -54.38 2.84 -13.84
C MET A 130 -54.41 1.52 -13.01
N SER A 131 -54.88 1.36 -11.76
CA SER A 131 -55.85 2.07 -10.90
C SER A 131 -55.75 1.65 -9.40
N ASP A 132 -56.02 2.60 -8.49
CA ASP A 132 -56.63 2.61 -7.13
C ASP A 132 -56.68 1.40 -6.17
N GLY A 133 -56.28 1.67 -4.89
CA GLY A 133 -56.93 1.17 -3.65
C GLY A 133 -56.02 0.51 -2.59
N PRO A 134 -56.38 0.51 -1.29
CA PRO A 134 -55.81 1.46 -0.32
C PRO A 134 -54.98 0.88 0.85
N THR A 135 -54.22 1.81 1.44
CA THR A 135 -53.61 1.99 2.79
C THR A 135 -53.60 0.86 3.83
N LEU A 136 -52.42 0.64 4.46
CA LEU A 136 -52.25 0.42 5.90
C LEU A 136 -50.79 0.74 6.34
N GLU A 137 -50.68 1.26 7.55
CA GLU A 137 -49.60 2.10 8.11
C GLU A 137 -48.35 1.34 8.58
N SER A 138 -47.16 1.95 8.44
CA SER A 138 -46.13 2.18 9.50
C SER A 138 -44.72 2.40 8.91
N GLU A 139 -44.06 3.48 9.34
CA GLU A 139 -42.61 3.72 9.22
C GLU A 139 -42.06 4.15 10.60
N PRO A 140 -40.75 4.09 10.89
CA PRO A 140 -39.69 3.19 10.39
C PRO A 140 -38.85 2.62 11.58
N PRO A 141 -37.76 1.84 11.38
CA PRO A 141 -36.45 2.52 11.31
C PRO A 141 -35.40 1.88 10.38
N VAL A 142 -34.61 2.76 9.75
CA VAL A 142 -33.15 2.71 9.61
C VAL A 142 -32.52 1.56 8.77
N MET A 143 -31.97 2.00 7.63
CA MET A 143 -30.83 1.46 6.87
C MET A 143 -30.78 -0.04 6.60
N ALA A 144 -31.43 -0.46 5.51
CA ALA A 144 -31.01 -1.63 4.75
C ALA A 144 -30.04 -1.19 3.64
N ILE A 145 -28.74 -1.51 3.80
CA ILE A 145 -27.82 -1.57 2.67
C ILE A 145 -28.11 -2.89 1.94
N PRO A 146 -28.39 -2.89 0.62
CA PRO A 146 -28.65 -4.11 -0.11
C PRO A 146 -27.36 -4.94 -0.26
N ALA A 147 -27.55 -6.26 -0.16
CA ALA A 147 -26.51 -7.27 -0.28
C ALA A 147 -25.82 -7.22 -1.65
N ALA A 148 -24.49 -7.15 -1.63
CA ALA A 148 -23.64 -7.37 -2.79
C ALA A 148 -22.45 -8.24 -2.38
N GLY A 149 -22.33 -9.40 -3.03
CA GLY A 149 -21.12 -10.22 -3.12
C GLY A 149 -20.69 -10.91 -1.83
N GLU A 150 -20.30 -12.17 -1.94
CA GLU A 150 -19.70 -12.93 -0.85
C GLU A 150 -18.55 -12.13 -0.21
N LYS A 151 -18.77 -11.65 1.03
CA LYS A 151 -17.72 -11.06 1.84
C LYS A 151 -16.70 -12.18 2.11
N LYS A 152 -15.58 -12.20 1.38
CA LYS A 152 -14.35 -12.80 1.92
C LYS A 152 -14.22 -12.24 3.33
N ASN A 153 -14.20 -13.10 4.35
CA ASN A 153 -13.95 -12.69 5.73
C ASN A 153 -12.70 -11.81 5.72
N ILE A 154 -12.89 -10.50 5.85
CA ILE A 154 -11.81 -9.52 5.87
C ILE A 154 -11.14 -9.76 7.21
N ASN A 155 -10.16 -10.67 7.23
CA ASN A 155 -9.44 -11.08 8.43
C ASN A 155 -8.47 -9.95 8.80
N SER A 156 -9.03 -8.86 9.34
CA SER A 156 -8.28 -7.73 9.85
C SER A 156 -7.88 -8.05 11.28
N LEU A 157 -6.59 -8.23 11.52
CA LEU A 157 -6.00 -8.32 12.86
C LEU A 157 -6.52 -7.17 13.76
N PHE A 158 -6.68 -5.96 13.20
CA PHE A 158 -7.22 -4.79 13.90
C PHE A 158 -8.73 -4.75 14.06
N ALA A 159 -9.52 -5.58 13.37
CA ALA A 159 -10.93 -5.74 13.73
C ALA A 159 -11.12 -6.35 15.12
N SER A 160 -10.07 -6.99 15.65
CA SER A 160 -10.03 -7.50 17.03
C SER A 160 -9.57 -6.46 18.06
N PHE A 161 -9.20 -5.25 17.64
CA PHE A 161 -8.67 -4.21 18.52
C PHE A 161 -9.80 -3.27 18.94
N THR A 162 -9.78 -2.84 20.19
CA THR A 162 -10.61 -1.70 20.62
C THR A 162 -10.09 -0.41 19.98
N GLN A 163 -10.94 0.62 19.94
CA GLN A 163 -10.54 1.94 19.42
C GLN A 163 -9.38 2.55 20.22
N GLU A 164 -9.32 2.28 21.52
CA GLU A 164 -8.22 2.69 22.39
C GLU A 164 -6.92 1.95 22.04
N GLU A 165 -6.98 0.63 21.91
CA GLU A 165 -5.83 -0.21 21.51
C GLU A 165 -5.28 0.21 20.15
N PHE A 166 -6.17 0.41 19.16
CA PHE A 166 -5.77 0.89 17.85
C PHE A 166 -5.15 2.30 17.93
N GLY A 167 -5.72 3.18 18.76
CA GLY A 167 -5.16 4.51 19.02
C GLY A 167 -3.71 4.48 19.50
N THR A 168 -3.35 3.54 20.39
CA THR A 168 -1.96 3.39 20.85
C THR A 168 -0.98 2.95 19.75
N LEU A 169 -1.48 2.28 18.71
CA LEU A 169 -0.69 1.83 17.58
C LEU A 169 -0.52 2.89 16.50
N VAL A 170 -1.52 3.73 16.28
CA VAL A 170 -1.54 4.71 15.17
C VAL A 170 -0.28 5.57 15.15
N ASP A 171 0.17 6.06 16.32
CA ASP A 171 1.36 6.90 16.43
C ASP A 171 2.68 6.16 16.15
N LYS A 172 2.66 4.83 16.16
CA LYS A 172 3.81 3.94 15.91
C LYS A 172 3.86 3.44 14.47
N LEU A 173 2.83 3.71 13.66
CA LEU A 173 2.74 3.25 12.28
C LEU A 173 3.53 4.15 11.33
N GLU A 174 4.39 3.54 10.52
CA GLU A 174 5.13 4.21 9.45
C GLU A 174 4.45 3.94 8.11
N GLN A 175 3.90 4.96 7.46
CA GLN A 175 3.32 4.80 6.12
C GLN A 175 4.43 4.58 5.08
N MET A 176 4.24 3.58 4.23
CA MET A 176 5.11 3.24 3.11
C MET A 176 4.28 3.05 1.86
N GLU A 177 4.86 3.37 0.71
CA GLU A 177 4.20 3.23 -0.59
C GLU A 177 5.06 2.38 -1.52
N PHE A 178 4.41 1.59 -2.37
CA PHE A 178 5.01 0.64 -3.30
C PHE A 178 4.37 0.75 -4.68
N MET A 179 5.19 0.67 -5.72
CA MET A 179 4.73 0.59 -7.11
C MET A 179 4.20 -0.79 -7.44
N ASP A 180 3.41 -0.90 -8.51
CA ASP A 180 3.03 -2.20 -9.06
C ASP A 180 4.27 -3.07 -9.37
N GLY A 181 4.24 -4.30 -8.87
CA GLY A 181 5.32 -5.28 -8.97
C GLY A 181 6.50 -5.05 -8.01
N GLU A 182 6.54 -3.94 -7.26
CA GLU A 182 7.62 -3.66 -6.32
C GLU A 182 7.57 -4.63 -5.13
N ARG A 183 8.73 -5.14 -4.70
CA ARG A 183 8.82 -6.05 -3.57
C ARG A 183 8.74 -5.28 -2.25
N ILE A 184 7.81 -5.72 -1.39
CA ILE A 184 7.58 -5.14 -0.06
C ILE A 184 8.43 -5.83 1.00
N ILE A 185 8.45 -7.17 0.99
CA ILE A 185 9.36 -7.99 1.81
C ILE A 185 9.92 -9.13 0.97
N ALA A 186 11.15 -9.56 1.25
CA ALA A 186 11.78 -10.70 0.60
C ALA A 186 11.77 -11.93 1.50
N GLU A 187 11.54 -13.11 0.92
CA GLU A 187 11.82 -14.39 1.56
C GLU A 187 13.30 -14.47 1.99
N GLY A 188 13.55 -15.04 3.17
CA GLY A 188 14.91 -15.20 3.68
C GLY A 188 15.45 -14.00 4.47
N ASP A 189 14.89 -12.80 4.28
CA ASP A 189 15.30 -11.61 5.05
C ASP A 189 14.94 -11.74 6.53
N GLU A 190 15.66 -11.05 7.41
CA GLU A 190 15.24 -10.93 8.80
C GLU A 190 13.95 -10.10 8.91
N GLY A 191 13.02 -10.58 9.74
CA GLY A 191 11.76 -9.88 9.98
C GLY A 191 11.82 -8.94 11.17
N ASP A 192 11.85 -7.63 10.94
CA ASP A 192 11.88 -6.60 11.99
C ASP A 192 10.56 -5.83 12.15
N ALA A 193 9.57 -6.13 11.32
CA ALA A 193 8.29 -5.43 11.27
C ALA A 193 7.18 -6.28 10.65
N MET A 194 5.94 -5.86 10.84
CA MET A 194 4.78 -6.33 10.10
C MET A 194 4.09 -5.15 9.41
N TYR A 195 3.18 -5.47 8.50
CA TYR A 195 2.58 -4.49 7.59
C TYR A 195 1.08 -4.69 7.50
N LEU A 196 0.35 -3.58 7.37
CA LEU A 196 -1.07 -3.54 7.00
C LEU A 196 -1.21 -2.94 5.61
N ILE A 197 -1.96 -3.55 4.71
CA ILE A 197 -2.34 -2.90 3.45
C ILE A 197 -3.46 -1.89 3.73
N SER A 198 -3.15 -0.59 3.60
CA SER A 198 -4.15 0.47 3.75
C SER A 198 -4.84 0.82 2.43
N ARG A 199 -4.16 0.61 1.29
CA ARG A 199 -4.70 0.79 -0.06
C ARG A 199 -4.00 -0.14 -1.04
N GLY A 200 -4.72 -0.72 -1.99
CA GLY A 200 -4.14 -1.60 -3.01
C GLY A 200 -4.07 -3.08 -2.60
N GLY A 201 -2.98 -3.78 -2.93
CA GLY A 201 -2.90 -5.23 -2.67
C GLY A 201 -1.53 -5.86 -2.92
N GLY A 202 -1.34 -7.07 -2.39
CA GLY A 202 -0.09 -7.81 -2.47
C GLY A 202 -0.25 -9.24 -3.01
N LYS A 203 0.79 -9.78 -3.65
CA LYS A 203 0.92 -11.21 -4.00
C LYS A 203 1.98 -11.84 -3.11
N VAL A 204 1.64 -12.95 -2.45
CA VAL A 204 2.55 -13.70 -1.58
C VAL A 204 3.18 -14.81 -2.41
N VAL A 205 4.49 -14.76 -2.58
CA VAL A 205 5.24 -15.65 -3.46
C VAL A 205 6.36 -16.31 -2.68
N LYS A 206 6.53 -17.62 -2.86
CA LYS A 206 7.60 -18.41 -2.25
C LYS A 206 8.45 -19.06 -3.34
N ASP A 207 9.77 -19.08 -3.16
CA ASP A 207 10.64 -19.88 -4.01
C ASP A 207 10.56 -21.36 -3.62
N ALA A 208 10.29 -22.21 -4.60
CA ALA A 208 10.31 -23.66 -4.46
C ALA A 208 11.21 -24.25 -5.54
N GLU A 209 12.47 -24.53 -5.18
CA GLU A 209 13.46 -25.14 -6.08
C GLU A 209 13.70 -24.29 -7.34
N GLY A 210 13.74 -22.97 -7.19
CA GLY A 210 13.94 -22.03 -8.30
C GLY A 210 12.66 -21.72 -9.10
N GLN A 211 11.50 -22.20 -8.66
CA GLN A 211 10.21 -21.81 -9.21
C GLN A 211 9.43 -20.93 -8.23
N GLU A 212 8.96 -19.78 -8.72
CA GLU A 212 8.08 -18.90 -7.96
C GLU A 212 6.68 -19.50 -7.83
N VAL A 213 6.26 -19.77 -6.59
CA VAL A 213 4.95 -20.29 -6.25
C VAL A 213 4.08 -19.19 -5.66
N LEU A 214 2.94 -18.90 -6.30
CA LEU A 214 1.92 -18.01 -5.73
C LEU A 214 1.17 -18.70 -4.59
N LEU A 215 1.47 -18.31 -3.35
CA LEU A 215 0.78 -18.83 -2.17
C LEU A 215 -0.63 -18.23 -2.05
N GLY A 216 -0.76 -16.93 -2.29
CA GLY A 216 -2.04 -16.22 -2.21
C GLY A 216 -1.92 -14.75 -2.54
N GLU A 217 -3.03 -14.03 -2.35
CA GLU A 217 -3.13 -12.60 -2.57
C GLU A 217 -3.67 -11.93 -1.30
N LEU A 218 -3.26 -10.68 -1.10
CA LEU A 218 -3.61 -9.82 0.01
C LEU A 218 -4.33 -8.58 -0.52
N GLY A 219 -5.39 -8.15 0.14
CA GLY A 219 -6.12 -6.93 -0.14
C GLY A 219 -6.07 -5.91 1.00
N GLU A 220 -6.80 -4.81 0.82
CA GLU A 220 -6.95 -3.77 1.83
C GLU A 220 -7.48 -4.34 3.16
N GLY A 221 -6.89 -3.89 4.27
CA GLY A 221 -7.19 -4.37 5.61
C GLY A 221 -6.47 -5.66 6.01
N GLU A 222 -5.76 -6.33 5.10
CA GLU A 222 -4.98 -7.53 5.43
C GLU A 222 -3.56 -7.19 5.90
N PHE A 223 -3.07 -7.99 6.85
CA PHE A 223 -1.71 -7.87 7.38
C PHE A 223 -0.75 -8.81 6.69
N PHE A 224 0.54 -8.59 6.81
CA PHE A 224 1.55 -9.57 6.46
C PHE A 224 2.88 -9.32 7.17
N GLY A 225 3.76 -10.32 7.13
CA GLY A 225 5.05 -10.28 7.81
C GLY A 225 4.97 -10.63 9.30
N GLU A 226 3.82 -11.07 9.80
CA GLU A 226 3.64 -11.50 11.20
C GLU A 226 4.39 -12.81 11.52
N MET A 227 4.53 -13.71 10.53
CA MET A 227 5.07 -15.06 10.77
C MET A 227 6.48 -15.04 11.37
N SER A 228 7.37 -14.21 10.81
CA SER A 228 8.75 -14.10 11.29
C SER A 228 8.84 -13.43 12.67
N LEU A 229 7.85 -12.62 13.04
CA LEU A 229 7.83 -11.94 14.35
C LEU A 229 7.42 -12.89 15.47
N LEU A 230 6.49 -13.81 15.19
CA LEU A 230 5.92 -14.72 16.20
C LEU A 230 6.79 -15.96 16.43
N VAL A 231 7.27 -16.58 15.36
CA VAL A 231 8.05 -17.83 15.45
C VAL A 231 9.55 -17.56 15.50
N GLY A 232 9.95 -16.33 15.20
CA GLY A 232 11.35 -16.01 14.91
C GLY A 232 11.82 -16.58 13.58
N GLY A 233 13.06 -16.23 13.22
CA GLY A 233 13.67 -16.64 11.96
C GLY A 233 13.33 -15.74 10.77
N PRO A 234 13.80 -16.10 9.57
CA PRO A 234 13.65 -15.28 8.38
C PRO A 234 12.22 -15.24 7.85
N ARG A 235 11.92 -14.28 6.97
CA ARG A 235 10.66 -14.21 6.22
C ARG A 235 10.40 -15.51 5.47
N SER A 236 9.20 -16.05 5.62
CA SER A 236 8.79 -17.34 5.05
C SER A 236 8.46 -17.31 3.55
N ALA A 237 8.18 -16.11 3.02
CA ALA A 237 7.80 -15.82 1.65
C ALA A 237 8.06 -14.34 1.33
N SER A 238 8.16 -14.04 0.04
CA SER A 238 8.19 -12.67 -0.49
C SER A 238 6.78 -12.12 -0.65
N VAL A 239 6.62 -10.80 -0.55
CA VAL A 239 5.38 -10.11 -0.91
C VAL A 239 5.70 -9.01 -1.90
N PHE A 240 4.97 -8.98 -3.00
CA PHE A 240 5.08 -7.95 -4.04
C PHE A 240 3.76 -7.21 -4.16
N ALA A 241 3.81 -5.91 -4.39
CA ALA A 241 2.63 -5.13 -4.70
C ALA A 241 2.00 -5.58 -6.03
N LYS A 242 0.67 -5.64 -6.08
CA LYS A 242 -0.12 -6.00 -7.28
C LYS A 242 -0.66 -4.77 -8.03
N SER A 243 -0.45 -3.60 -7.46
CA SER A 243 -0.84 -2.27 -7.95
C SER A 243 -0.02 -1.23 -7.17
N GLU A 244 -0.24 0.05 -7.43
CA GLU A 244 0.14 1.08 -6.44
C GLU A 244 -0.47 0.68 -5.09
N THR A 245 0.38 0.50 -4.08
CA THR A 245 0.00 -0.09 -2.78
C THR A 245 0.58 0.75 -1.66
N GLU A 246 -0.27 1.13 -0.72
CA GLU A 246 0.12 1.82 0.50
C GLU A 246 0.01 0.84 1.66
N VAL A 247 1.02 0.83 2.51
CA VAL A 247 1.05 -0.02 3.71
C VAL A 247 1.43 0.78 4.94
N LEU A 248 0.91 0.36 6.09
CA LEU A 248 1.34 0.86 7.40
C LEU A 248 2.28 -0.18 8.01
N ARG A 249 3.53 0.21 8.21
CA ARG A 249 4.57 -0.61 8.83
C ARG A 249 4.54 -0.42 10.34
N LEU A 250 4.50 -1.53 11.08
CA LEU A 250 4.65 -1.58 12.53
C LEU A 250 5.92 -2.35 12.89
N LYS A 251 6.86 -1.71 13.58
CA LYS A 251 8.09 -2.38 14.03
C LYS A 251 7.78 -3.43 15.08
N SER A 252 8.59 -4.50 15.10
CA SER A 252 8.48 -5.57 16.09
C SER A 252 8.59 -5.02 17.52
N SER A 253 9.51 -4.10 17.78
CA SER A 253 9.68 -3.45 19.09
C SER A 253 8.41 -2.76 19.58
N ASP A 254 7.74 -2.04 18.69
CA ASP A 254 6.50 -1.33 18.96
C ASP A 254 5.34 -2.29 19.19
N LEU A 255 5.25 -3.35 18.38
CA LEU A 255 4.28 -4.42 18.58
C LEU A 255 4.45 -5.11 19.94
N PHE A 256 5.68 -5.49 20.31
CA PHE A 256 5.97 -6.13 21.59
C PHE A 256 5.66 -5.22 22.78
N GLU A 257 5.83 -3.91 22.65
CA GLU A 257 5.44 -2.95 23.68
C GLU A 257 3.91 -2.93 23.86
N VAL A 258 3.16 -2.89 22.75
CA VAL A 258 1.69 -2.89 22.78
C VAL A 258 1.15 -4.23 23.30
N MET A 259 1.74 -5.37 22.95
CA MET A 259 1.33 -6.68 23.48
C MET A 259 1.55 -6.81 24.99
N LYS A 260 2.55 -6.14 25.57
CA LYS A 260 2.71 -6.08 27.04
C LYS A 260 1.56 -5.35 27.72
N GLN A 261 1.02 -4.32 27.06
CA GLN A 261 -0.11 -3.55 27.55
C GLN A 261 -1.44 -4.29 27.32
N TYR A 262 -1.54 -5.02 26.20
CA TYR A 262 -2.74 -5.72 25.75
C TYR A 262 -2.43 -7.19 25.39
N PRO A 263 -2.33 -8.09 26.39
CA PRO A 263 -1.87 -9.47 26.17
C PRO A 263 -2.76 -10.33 25.25
N HIS A 264 -4.05 -10.00 25.10
CA HIS A 264 -4.94 -10.73 24.19
C HIS A 264 -4.51 -10.65 22.73
N LEU A 265 -3.76 -9.61 22.36
CA LEU A 265 -3.26 -9.42 20.99
C LEU A 265 -2.29 -10.52 20.55
N GLU A 266 -1.55 -11.12 21.49
CA GLU A 266 -0.68 -12.26 21.23
C GLU A 266 -1.52 -13.45 20.73
N THR A 267 -2.62 -13.76 21.41
CA THR A 267 -3.53 -14.85 21.00
C THR A 267 -4.15 -14.59 19.62
N VAL A 268 -4.50 -13.33 19.31
CA VAL A 268 -5.02 -13.00 17.98
C VAL A 268 -3.95 -13.27 16.92
N LEU A 269 -2.73 -12.77 17.12
CA LEU A 269 -1.60 -12.99 16.23
C LEU A 269 -1.27 -14.48 16.02
N GLU A 270 -1.29 -15.28 17.08
CA GLU A 270 -1.10 -16.74 17.00
C GLU A 270 -2.15 -17.43 16.12
N GLN A 271 -3.43 -17.03 16.23
CA GLN A 271 -4.49 -17.57 15.37
C GLN A 271 -4.24 -17.26 13.89
N PHE A 272 -3.81 -16.02 13.59
CA PHE A 272 -3.44 -15.63 12.23
C PHE A 272 -2.27 -16.45 11.69
N TYR A 273 -1.23 -16.63 12.51
CA TYR A 273 -0.09 -17.47 12.18
C TYR A 273 -0.52 -18.91 11.85
N GLU A 274 -1.32 -19.53 12.71
CA GLU A 274 -1.76 -20.91 12.53
C GLU A 274 -2.57 -21.08 11.24
N ASN A 275 -3.47 -20.15 10.95
CA ASN A 275 -4.28 -20.17 9.73
C ASN A 275 -3.41 -20.06 8.47
N ARG A 276 -2.46 -19.13 8.44
CA ARG A 276 -1.55 -18.93 7.30
C ARG A 276 -0.53 -20.05 7.14
N SER A 277 -0.01 -20.58 8.24
CA SER A 277 0.90 -21.71 8.24
C SER A 277 0.24 -22.97 7.69
N LYS A 278 -1.00 -23.26 8.10
CA LYS A 278 -1.80 -24.37 7.53
C LYS A 278 -2.07 -24.18 6.04
N ALA A 279 -2.53 -23.01 5.62
CA ALA A 279 -2.80 -22.71 4.21
C ALA A 279 -1.53 -22.86 3.34
N THR A 280 -0.40 -22.33 3.81
CA THR A 280 0.89 -22.44 3.12
C THR A 280 1.33 -23.90 2.99
N ARG A 281 1.31 -24.68 4.08
CA ARG A 281 1.68 -26.11 4.06
C ARG A 281 0.80 -26.92 3.13
N GLN A 282 -0.51 -26.65 3.14
CA GLN A 282 -1.45 -27.31 2.23
C GLN A 282 -1.12 -27.03 0.77
N LYS A 283 -0.94 -25.75 0.42
CA LYS A 283 -0.61 -25.32 -0.95
C LYS A 283 0.70 -25.95 -1.44
N MET A 284 1.74 -25.93 -0.60
CA MET A 284 3.02 -26.56 -0.91
C MET A 284 2.93 -28.08 -1.08
N ARG A 285 2.04 -28.75 -0.34
CA ARG A 285 1.80 -30.20 -0.49
C ARG A 285 1.08 -30.52 -1.79
N GLU A 286 0.14 -29.68 -2.21
CA GLU A 286 -0.59 -29.85 -3.47
C GLU A 286 0.32 -29.72 -4.70
N LEU A 287 1.33 -28.85 -4.63
CA LEU A 287 2.30 -28.63 -5.71
C LEU A 287 3.34 -29.76 -5.87
N ARG A 288 3.53 -30.59 -4.85
CA ARG A 288 4.46 -31.73 -4.87
C ARG A 288 3.83 -33.02 -5.42
N LYS A 289 2.54 -33.00 -5.75
CA LYS A 289 1.80 -34.14 -6.31
C LYS A 289 1.71 -34.03 -7.82
#